data_AF-A0A7C3HGK5-F1
#
_entry.id   AF-A0A7C3HGK5-F1
#
_cell.length_a   1.000
_cell.length_b   1.000
_cell.length_c   1.000
_cell.angle_alpha   90.00
_cell.angle_beta   90.00
_cell.angle_gamma   90.00
#
_symmetry.space_group_name_H-M   'P 1'
#
loop_
_entity.id
_entity.type
_entity.pdbx_description
1 polymer ?
#
loop_
_entity_poly.entity_id
_entity_poly.type
_entity_poly.pdbx_seq_one_letter_code
_entity_poly.pdbx_strand_id
1 'polypeptide(L)'
;MKTNSLKTTMLPLCFIVSGLLHGGLSQADEDLHRHGEYVRSGEGIAVTHGVMAGDVREDSAIIWARAESESWMHVILQGKGLRKPIHKRLKVTADRDFTGKVKFGNLHADADYEYMVWFSNSRHSGKKAEKVSGRFHTAPKKDKPRALSFAWGGDLAGQNVCRDIEQGFPIFNAIGAMDLDFFIGLGDMIYADGTCTEQGKYGNRQIPGNYDKSADMPNYWAHWKYNHADEAYQELLASMPYYAIWDDHEVVNDFGPLHDTRSSAPYTEGEHLLPMGLRAFLDYNPVDESPEQPKRLYRT
;
A
#
# COMPACT_ATOMS: atom_id res chain seq x y z
N MET A 1 -8.51 -15.46 -69.85
CA MET A 1 -7.61 -14.35 -70.21
C MET A 1 -8.39 -13.05 -70.05
N LYS A 2 -7.79 -12.06 -69.36
CA LYS A 2 -8.26 -10.68 -69.07
C LYS A 2 -9.13 -10.49 -67.83
N THR A 3 -8.41 -10.37 -66.71
CA THR A 3 -8.72 -9.57 -65.52
C THR A 3 -8.93 -8.10 -65.87
N ASN A 4 -9.89 -7.42 -65.24
CA ASN A 4 -9.93 -5.96 -65.20
C ASN A 4 -10.00 -5.44 -63.77
N SER A 5 -9.07 -4.54 -63.52
CA SER A 5 -8.74 -3.82 -62.29
C SER A 5 -9.80 -2.78 -61.93
N LEU A 6 -10.21 -2.73 -60.66
CA LEU A 6 -10.83 -1.56 -60.06
C LEU A 6 -9.78 -0.79 -59.27
N LYS A 7 -9.54 0.45 -59.69
CA LYS A 7 -8.78 1.48 -58.97
C LYS A 7 -9.73 2.18 -58.00
N THR A 8 -9.42 2.18 -56.72
CA THR A 8 -10.08 3.02 -55.71
C THR A 8 -9.09 4.08 -55.25
N THR A 9 -9.45 5.34 -55.48
CA THR A 9 -8.67 6.54 -55.15
C THR A 9 -8.81 6.84 -53.65
N MET A 10 -7.70 6.92 -52.93
CA MET A 10 -7.64 7.35 -51.52
C MET A 10 -7.90 8.86 -51.41
N LEU A 11 -8.76 9.27 -50.46
CA LEU A 11 -8.76 10.62 -49.89
C LEU A 11 -7.82 10.66 -48.67
N PRO A 12 -7.15 11.79 -48.38
CA PRO A 12 -6.28 11.90 -47.22
C PRO A 12 -7.13 12.12 -45.95
N LEU A 13 -6.98 11.21 -44.99
CA LEU A 13 -7.53 11.40 -43.64
C LEU A 13 -6.57 12.29 -42.86
N CYS A 14 -7.07 13.46 -42.45
CA CYS A 14 -6.38 14.43 -41.63
C CYS A 14 -6.14 13.84 -40.23
N PHE A 15 -4.89 13.61 -39.85
CA PHE A 15 -4.53 13.24 -38.48
C PHE A 15 -4.57 14.48 -37.59
N ILE A 16 -5.63 14.62 -36.79
CA ILE A 16 -5.61 15.48 -35.61
C ILE A 16 -5.02 14.66 -34.48
N VAL A 17 -3.78 14.95 -34.12
CA VAL A 17 -3.15 14.45 -32.89
C VAL A 17 -3.78 15.22 -31.73
N SER A 18 -4.75 14.61 -31.05
CA SER A 18 -5.21 15.08 -29.75
C SER A 18 -4.51 14.26 -28.68
N GLY A 19 -3.59 14.90 -27.96
CA GLY A 19 -2.98 14.35 -26.77
C GLY A 19 -4.02 14.23 -25.66
N LEU A 20 -4.28 13.00 -25.24
CA LEU A 20 -5.03 12.68 -24.04
C LEU A 20 -4.09 11.95 -23.08
N LEU A 21 -3.58 12.71 -22.11
CA LEU A 21 -3.03 12.17 -20.87
C LEU A 21 -4.19 11.51 -20.11
N HIS A 22 -4.46 10.23 -20.38
CA HIS A 22 -5.24 9.39 -19.47
C HIS A 22 -4.30 8.87 -18.40
N GLY A 23 -4.28 9.54 -17.25
CA GLY A 23 -3.99 8.84 -16.00
C GLY A 23 -5.16 7.90 -15.74
N GLY A 24 -5.05 6.65 -16.18
CA GLY A 24 -6.04 5.63 -15.88
C GLY A 24 -6.02 5.36 -14.38
N LEU A 25 -7.13 5.68 -13.70
CA LEU A 25 -7.41 5.13 -12.38
C LEU A 25 -7.44 3.60 -12.51
N SER A 26 -6.82 2.89 -11.58
CA SER A 26 -6.91 1.42 -11.58
C SER A 26 -8.29 1.00 -11.10
N GLN A 27 -8.87 -0.07 -11.63
CA GLN A 27 -10.20 -0.54 -11.19
C GLN A 27 -10.22 -1.00 -9.72
N ALA A 28 -9.06 -1.25 -9.09
CA ALA A 28 -8.97 -1.39 -7.63
C ALA A 28 -9.41 -0.10 -6.89
N ASP A 29 -9.14 1.07 -7.48
CA ASP A 29 -9.70 2.34 -7.01
C ASP A 29 -11.23 2.43 -7.29
N GLU A 30 -11.77 1.70 -8.28
CA GLU A 30 -13.23 1.58 -8.52
C GLU A 30 -13.92 0.54 -7.62
N ASP A 31 -13.26 -0.54 -7.21
CA ASP A 31 -13.83 -1.55 -6.30
C ASP A 31 -14.00 -0.99 -4.88
N LEU A 32 -13.08 -0.12 -4.45
CA LEU A 32 -13.27 0.75 -3.28
C LEU A 32 -14.56 1.60 -3.39
N HIS A 33 -14.97 1.99 -4.59
CA HIS A 33 -16.19 2.76 -4.82
C HIS A 33 -17.46 1.89 -4.92
N ARG A 34 -17.36 0.57 -5.12
CA ARG A 34 -18.54 -0.31 -5.32
C ARG A 34 -19.07 -0.97 -4.05
N HIS A 35 -18.24 -1.16 -3.03
CA HIS A 35 -18.62 -1.90 -1.81
C HIS A 35 -18.82 -1.03 -0.56
N GLY A 36 -18.38 0.23 -0.57
CA GLY A 36 -18.74 1.22 0.45
C GLY A 36 -19.36 2.45 -0.22
N GLU A 37 -20.56 2.85 0.22
CA GLU A 37 -21.05 4.22 -0.03
C GLU A 37 -20.14 5.20 0.71
N TYR A 38 -18.99 5.53 0.12
CA TYR A 38 -18.31 6.78 0.45
C TYR A 38 -19.18 7.90 -0.10
N VAL A 39 -20.09 8.38 0.74
CA VAL A 39 -20.82 9.62 0.48
C VAL A 39 -19.77 10.68 0.23
N ARG A 40 -19.58 11.08 -1.03
CA ARG A 40 -18.74 12.22 -1.42
C ARG A 40 -19.32 13.48 -0.80
N SER A 41 -18.95 13.76 0.44
CA SER A 41 -19.21 15.06 1.07
C SER A 41 -17.92 15.89 1.04
N GLY A 42 -17.60 16.44 -0.14
CA GLY A 42 -16.69 17.59 -0.26
C GLY A 42 -15.54 17.44 -1.25
N GLU A 43 -14.92 18.59 -1.57
CA GLU A 43 -13.73 18.81 -2.43
C GLU A 43 -12.42 18.17 -1.86
N GLY A 44 -12.53 17.05 -1.15
CA GLY A 44 -11.40 16.34 -0.54
C GLY A 44 -10.81 15.28 -1.48
N ILE A 45 -9.53 14.97 -1.27
CA ILE A 45 -8.86 13.85 -1.92
C ILE A 45 -8.92 12.68 -0.94
N ALA A 46 -9.41 11.53 -1.39
CA ALA A 46 -9.66 10.39 -0.52
C ALA A 46 -8.37 9.72 -0.02
N VAL A 47 -8.42 9.20 1.20
CA VAL A 47 -7.49 8.17 1.70
C VAL A 47 -8.03 6.83 1.24
N THR A 48 -7.30 6.08 0.41
CA THR A 48 -7.88 4.92 -0.30
C THR A 48 -7.54 3.57 0.34
N HIS A 49 -6.40 3.45 1.00
CA HIS A 49 -5.81 2.17 1.45
C HIS A 49 -5.48 2.18 2.94
N GLY A 50 -6.29 2.92 3.71
CA GLY A 50 -6.10 3.12 5.13
C GLY A 50 -4.89 3.99 5.48
N VAL A 51 -4.57 3.97 6.76
CA VAL A 51 -3.41 4.65 7.36
C VAL A 51 -2.71 3.67 8.27
N MET A 52 -1.41 3.83 8.46
CA MET A 52 -0.67 2.97 9.37
C MET A 52 0.52 3.67 10.01
N ALA A 53 0.85 3.23 11.22
CA ALA A 53 2.08 3.59 11.89
C ALA A 53 3.03 2.39 11.89
N GLY A 54 4.29 2.61 11.57
CA GLY A 54 5.30 1.55 11.63
C GLY A 54 6.71 2.07 11.80
N ASP A 55 7.65 1.14 11.86
CA ASP A 55 9.02 1.39 12.34
C ASP A 55 9.00 2.23 13.64
N VAL A 56 8.02 1.94 14.51
CA VAL A 56 7.86 2.65 15.78
C VAL A 56 9.00 2.25 16.70
N ARG A 57 9.66 3.25 17.29
CA ARG A 57 10.78 3.12 18.24
C ARG A 57 10.42 3.79 19.56
N GLU A 58 11.39 3.84 20.47
CA GLU A 58 11.26 4.58 21.72
C GLU A 58 11.09 6.09 21.52
N ASP A 59 11.46 6.65 20.36
CA ASP A 59 11.49 8.10 20.13
C ASP A 59 10.94 8.54 18.76
N SER A 60 10.44 7.60 17.95
CA SER A 60 10.10 7.87 16.56
C SER A 60 9.05 6.91 16.01
N ALA A 61 8.38 7.35 14.94
CA ALA A 61 7.40 6.57 14.20
C ALA A 61 7.29 7.07 12.76
N ILE A 62 6.99 6.18 11.83
CA ILE A 62 6.62 6.50 10.45
C ILE A 62 5.12 6.39 10.31
N ILE A 63 4.47 7.44 9.79
CA ILE A 63 3.06 7.40 9.39
C ILE A 63 2.97 7.27 7.88
N TRP A 64 2.22 6.29 7.41
CA TRP A 64 1.97 6.01 6.00
C TRP A 64 0.50 6.20 5.65
N ALA A 65 0.22 6.66 4.42
CA ALA A 65 -1.08 6.59 3.78
C ALA A 65 -0.94 6.68 2.25
N ARG A 66 -2.01 6.34 1.52
CA ARG A 66 -2.11 6.52 0.06
C ARG A 66 -3.31 7.39 -0.33
N ALA A 67 -3.10 8.27 -1.30
CA ALA A 67 -4.15 9.08 -1.94
C ALA A 67 -4.68 8.44 -3.23
N GLU A 68 -5.84 8.88 -3.71
CA GLU A 68 -6.32 8.54 -5.06
C GLU A 68 -5.55 9.25 -6.19
N SER A 69 -4.83 10.35 -5.88
CA SER A 69 -4.14 11.19 -6.87
C SER A 69 -3.03 12.06 -6.27
N GLU A 70 -2.26 12.72 -7.14
CA GLU A 70 -1.21 13.66 -6.74
C GLU A 70 -1.74 14.78 -5.84
N SER A 71 -1.18 14.88 -4.64
CA SER A 71 -1.76 15.72 -3.60
C SER A 71 -0.74 16.06 -2.51
N TRP A 72 -1.18 16.84 -1.53
CA TRP A 72 -0.46 17.03 -0.28
C TRP A 72 -1.06 16.11 0.78
N MET A 73 -0.24 15.19 1.29
CA MET A 73 -0.51 14.47 2.54
C MET A 73 -0.30 15.41 3.71
N HIS A 74 -1.25 15.43 4.64
CA HIS A 74 -1.15 16.14 5.89
C HIS A 74 -1.25 15.14 7.03
N VAL A 75 -0.36 15.27 8.01
CA VAL A 75 -0.38 14.41 9.21
C VAL A 75 -0.28 15.29 10.45
N ILE A 76 -1.31 15.26 11.28
CA ILE A 76 -1.26 15.80 12.63
C ILE A 76 -1.00 14.65 13.58
N LEU A 77 0.01 14.79 14.44
CA LEU A 77 0.31 13.91 15.54
C LEU A 77 0.03 14.62 16.86
N GLN A 78 -0.69 13.96 17.76
CA GLN A 78 -0.91 14.39 19.13
C GLN A 78 -0.67 13.23 20.09
N GLY A 79 -0.40 13.51 21.35
CA GLY A 79 -0.11 12.47 22.33
C GLY A 79 0.40 13.01 23.64
N LYS A 80 0.46 12.14 24.64
CA LYS A 80 0.91 12.49 25.98
C LYS A 80 2.37 12.95 25.93
N GLY A 81 2.66 14.08 26.57
CA GLY A 81 4.00 14.70 26.58
C GLY A 81 4.25 15.72 25.46
N LEU A 82 3.42 15.78 24.42
CA LEU A 82 3.49 16.88 23.46
C LEU A 82 2.79 18.13 24.02
N ARG A 83 3.50 19.27 23.99
CA ARG A 83 2.92 20.57 24.38
C ARG A 83 1.82 21.04 23.41
N LYS A 84 1.93 20.67 22.14
CA LYS A 84 0.99 20.97 21.06
C LYS A 84 1.07 19.90 19.98
N PRO A 85 0.01 19.68 19.19
CA PRO A 85 0.07 18.77 18.05
C PRO A 85 1.16 19.16 17.05
N ILE A 86 1.83 18.17 16.48
CA ILE A 86 2.85 18.35 15.44
C ILE A 86 2.19 18.15 14.08
N HIS A 87 2.28 19.14 13.20
CA HIS A 87 1.72 19.06 11.84
C HIS A 87 2.82 18.96 10.80
N LYS A 88 2.90 17.81 10.11
CA LYS A 88 3.80 17.57 8.98
C LYS A 88 3.02 17.44 7.68
N ARG A 89 3.72 17.68 6.56
CA ARG A 89 3.14 17.65 5.21
C ARG A 89 4.15 17.11 4.21
N LEU A 90 3.68 16.31 3.27
CA LEU A 90 4.48 15.72 2.19
C LEU A 90 3.68 15.81 0.89
N LYS A 91 4.35 16.07 -0.24
CA LYS A 91 3.73 15.95 -1.57
C LYS A 91 3.80 14.49 -1.98
N VAL A 92 2.67 13.89 -2.37
CA VAL A 92 2.61 12.55 -2.95
C VAL A 92 2.40 12.66 -4.46
N THR A 93 3.03 11.75 -5.21
CA THR A 93 3.22 11.84 -6.65
C THR A 93 3.04 10.48 -7.32
N ALA A 94 2.81 10.47 -8.63
CA ALA A 94 2.51 9.25 -9.38
C ALA A 94 3.67 8.24 -9.41
N ASP A 95 4.93 8.68 -9.26
CA ASP A 95 6.10 7.81 -9.27
C ASP A 95 6.19 6.87 -8.05
N ARG A 96 5.39 7.12 -7.01
CA ARG A 96 5.25 6.24 -5.85
C ARG A 96 3.81 5.80 -5.62
N ASP A 97 3.02 5.75 -6.70
CA ASP A 97 1.60 5.41 -6.64
C ASP A 97 0.82 6.18 -5.56
N PHE A 98 1.15 7.47 -5.42
CA PHE A 98 0.54 8.40 -4.47
C PHE A 98 0.64 7.99 -2.98
N THR A 99 1.57 7.09 -2.64
CA THR A 99 1.88 6.78 -1.24
C THR A 99 2.70 7.90 -0.61
N GLY A 100 2.55 8.07 0.70
CA GLY A 100 3.31 9.05 1.47
C GLY A 100 3.76 8.49 2.81
N LYS A 101 5.00 8.80 3.19
CA LYS A 101 5.61 8.45 4.48
C LYS A 101 6.12 9.68 5.21
N VAL A 102 5.69 9.85 6.46
CA VAL A 102 6.10 10.98 7.30
C VAL A 102 6.70 10.45 8.61
N LYS A 103 7.99 10.71 8.79
CA LYS A 103 8.70 10.41 10.04
C LYS A 103 8.39 11.45 11.12
N PHE A 104 8.07 11.02 12.32
CA PHE A 104 8.10 11.81 13.56
C PHE A 104 9.25 11.31 14.43
N GLY A 105 9.92 12.22 15.12
CA GLY A 105 11.07 11.93 15.99
C GLY A 105 11.03 12.81 17.23
N ASN A 106 11.91 12.54 18.19
CA ASN A 106 11.89 13.15 19.53
C ASN A 106 10.57 12.91 20.28
N LEU A 107 9.96 11.75 20.07
CA LEU A 107 8.81 11.31 20.83
C LEU A 107 9.25 10.83 22.22
N HIS A 108 8.30 10.81 23.15
CA HIS A 108 8.52 10.17 24.44
C HIS A 108 8.37 8.66 24.27
N ALA A 109 9.26 7.90 24.91
CA ALA A 109 9.18 6.45 25.01
C ALA A 109 8.00 6.01 25.89
N ASP A 110 7.48 4.81 25.64
CA ASP A 110 6.38 4.20 26.39
C ASP A 110 5.15 5.13 26.49
N ALA A 111 4.75 5.72 25.37
CA ALA A 111 3.71 6.73 25.31
C ALA A 111 2.74 6.54 24.14
N ASP A 112 1.46 6.82 24.40
CA ASP A 112 0.40 6.78 23.41
C ASP A 112 0.36 8.04 22.55
N TYR A 113 0.20 7.81 21.25
CA TYR A 113 0.04 8.83 20.24
C TYR A 113 -1.15 8.51 19.34
N GLU A 114 -1.86 9.56 18.95
CA GLU A 114 -2.91 9.52 17.94
C GLU A 114 -2.49 10.41 16.78
N TYR A 115 -2.81 9.99 15.57
CA TYR A 115 -2.57 10.77 14.37
C TYR A 115 -3.82 10.85 13.50
N MET A 116 -3.92 11.94 12.74
CA MET A 116 -4.94 12.13 11.72
C MET A 116 -4.24 12.43 10.40
N VAL A 117 -4.67 11.73 9.35
CA VAL A 117 -4.20 11.93 7.97
C VAL A 117 -5.34 12.43 7.10
N TRP A 118 -5.02 13.36 6.21
CA TRP A 118 -5.90 13.73 5.11
C TRP A 118 -5.08 14.22 3.92
N PHE A 119 -5.70 14.23 2.74
CA PHE A 119 -5.10 14.75 1.53
C PHE A 119 -5.80 16.02 1.05
N SER A 120 -5.04 16.88 0.35
CA SER A 120 -5.60 18.07 -0.29
C SER A 120 -4.80 18.54 -1.50
N ASN A 121 -5.43 19.33 -2.36
CA ASN A 121 -4.77 19.94 -3.53
C ASN A 121 -3.71 20.99 -3.16
N SER A 122 -3.62 21.45 -1.91
CA SER A 122 -2.70 22.52 -1.52
C SER A 122 -2.08 22.30 -0.15
N ARG A 123 -0.78 22.57 -0.05
CA ARG A 123 -0.01 22.55 1.20
C ARG A 123 -0.66 23.34 2.35
N HIS A 124 -1.46 24.36 2.02
CA HIS A 124 -2.06 25.27 2.99
C HIS A 124 -3.57 25.07 3.18
N SER A 125 -4.22 24.20 2.39
CA SER A 125 -5.67 23.93 2.51
C SER A 125 -5.93 22.58 3.21
N GLY A 126 -7.20 22.17 3.32
CA GLY A 126 -7.58 20.85 3.87
C GLY A 126 -8.30 20.84 5.22
N LYS A 127 -8.68 22.00 5.80
CA LYS A 127 -9.45 22.01 7.07
C LYS A 127 -10.78 21.23 6.99
N LYS A 128 -11.40 21.21 5.81
CA LYS A 128 -12.68 20.53 5.53
C LYS A 128 -12.53 19.14 4.90
N ALA A 129 -11.30 18.65 4.70
CA ALA A 129 -11.11 17.30 4.18
C ALA A 129 -11.52 16.27 5.24
N GLU A 130 -12.04 15.15 4.77
CA GLU A 130 -12.22 13.95 5.57
C GLU A 130 -10.86 13.50 6.10
N LYS A 131 -10.85 13.06 7.36
CA LYS A 131 -9.63 12.67 8.06
C LYS A 131 -9.77 11.22 8.49
N VAL A 132 -8.74 10.44 8.22
CA VAL A 132 -8.61 9.08 8.74
C VAL A 132 -7.66 9.12 9.93
N SER A 133 -8.09 8.52 11.04
CA SER A 133 -7.34 8.50 12.29
C SER A 133 -6.66 7.16 12.48
N GLY A 134 -5.53 7.18 13.19
CA GLY A 134 -4.91 5.99 13.72
C GLY A 134 -4.16 6.30 15.01
N ARG A 135 -3.56 5.28 15.61
CA ARG A 135 -2.80 5.40 16.86
C ARG A 135 -1.61 4.47 16.88
N PHE A 136 -0.68 4.75 17.79
CA PHE A 136 0.42 3.86 18.11
C PHE A 136 0.95 4.15 19.52
N HIS A 137 1.70 3.17 20.05
CA HIS A 137 2.43 3.30 21.30
C HIS A 137 3.93 3.19 21.02
N THR A 138 4.73 4.14 21.51
CA THR A 138 6.20 4.08 21.34
C THR A 138 6.81 2.98 22.18
N ALA A 139 7.90 2.38 21.71
CA ALA A 139 8.57 1.31 22.46
C ALA A 139 9.07 1.81 23.82
N PRO A 140 9.16 0.92 24.84
CA PRO A 140 9.81 1.26 26.10
C PRO A 140 11.29 1.57 25.87
N LYS A 141 11.88 2.33 26.79
CA LYS A 141 13.32 2.58 26.75
C LYS A 141 14.09 1.28 26.92
N LYS A 142 15.22 1.15 26.24
CA LYS A 142 16.13 -0.01 26.38
C LYS A 142 16.53 -0.32 27.83
N ASP A 143 16.65 0.69 28.68
CA ASP A 143 17.02 0.55 30.10
C ASP A 143 15.82 0.27 31.03
N LYS A 144 14.59 0.22 30.50
CA LYS A 144 13.33 -0.02 31.23
C LYS A 144 12.42 -0.98 30.46
N PRO A 145 12.84 -2.24 30.25
CA PRO A 145 12.03 -3.21 29.52
C PRO A 145 10.72 -3.50 30.26
N ARG A 146 9.66 -3.74 29.48
CA ARG A 146 8.38 -4.29 29.96
C ARG A 146 7.98 -5.48 29.10
N ALA A 147 7.04 -6.29 29.60
CA ALA A 147 6.42 -7.32 28.78
C ALA A 147 5.68 -6.68 27.60
N LEU A 148 5.73 -7.38 26.46
CA LEU A 148 5.06 -7.00 25.22
C LEU A 148 4.19 -8.17 24.74
N SER A 149 3.01 -7.86 24.23
CA SER A 149 2.11 -8.78 23.54
C SER A 149 2.10 -8.41 22.07
N PHE A 150 2.23 -9.39 21.18
CA PHE A 150 2.19 -9.12 19.74
C PHE A 150 1.68 -10.33 18.97
N ALA A 151 1.19 -10.08 17.76
CA ALA A 151 0.89 -11.13 16.79
C ALA A 151 1.87 -11.04 15.62
N TRP A 152 2.10 -12.16 14.95
CA TRP A 152 2.74 -12.21 13.64
C TRP A 152 1.85 -12.97 12.67
N GLY A 153 2.01 -12.70 11.39
CA GLY A 153 1.38 -13.44 10.31
C GLY A 153 2.12 -13.22 9.00
N GLY A 154 1.89 -14.10 8.04
CA GLY A 154 2.42 -14.02 6.69
C GLY A 154 1.47 -14.75 5.75
N ASP A 155 1.90 -14.98 4.53
CA ASP A 155 1.20 -15.80 3.54
C ASP A 155 -0.19 -15.25 3.13
N LEU A 156 -0.31 -13.94 2.95
CA LEU A 156 -1.57 -13.27 2.64
C LEU A 156 -1.86 -13.24 1.14
N ALA A 157 -3.08 -13.65 0.77
CA ALA A 157 -3.58 -13.66 -0.62
C ALA A 157 -2.84 -14.60 -1.58
N GLY A 158 -2.15 -15.60 -1.05
CA GLY A 158 -1.38 -16.54 -1.84
C GLY A 158 -2.17 -17.70 -2.43
N GLN A 159 -1.66 -18.25 -3.54
CA GLN A 159 -2.14 -19.51 -4.13
C GLN A 159 -3.67 -19.53 -4.38
N ASN A 160 -4.25 -18.39 -4.76
CA ASN A 160 -5.70 -18.20 -4.94
C ASN A 160 -6.53 -18.43 -3.65
N VAL A 161 -5.94 -18.11 -2.48
CA VAL A 161 -6.60 -17.94 -1.18
C VAL A 161 -6.59 -16.45 -0.84
N CYS A 162 -7.46 -15.72 -1.50
CA CYS A 162 -7.52 -14.26 -1.55
C CYS A 162 -8.70 -13.71 -0.73
N ARG A 163 -9.01 -12.41 -0.90
CA ARG A 163 -10.06 -11.73 -0.13
C ARG A 163 -11.41 -12.35 -0.41
N ASP A 164 -12.03 -12.89 0.63
CA ASP A 164 -13.39 -13.39 0.54
C ASP A 164 -14.35 -12.23 0.23
N ILE A 165 -15.35 -12.46 -0.62
CA ILE A 165 -16.26 -11.39 -1.04
C ILE A 165 -17.18 -10.91 0.08
N GLU A 166 -17.42 -11.73 1.11
CA GLU A 166 -18.27 -11.37 2.25
C GLU A 166 -17.44 -11.02 3.48
N GLN A 167 -16.35 -11.73 3.71
CA GLN A 167 -15.57 -11.64 4.95
C GLN A 167 -14.24 -10.89 4.80
N GLY A 168 -13.81 -10.58 3.57
CA GLY A 168 -12.48 -10.06 3.32
C GLY A 168 -11.40 -11.02 3.83
N PHE A 169 -10.51 -10.51 4.68
CA PHE A 169 -9.57 -11.32 5.46
C PHE A 169 -10.01 -11.42 6.93
N PRO A 170 -10.80 -12.44 7.30
CA PRO A 170 -11.38 -12.54 8.64
C PRO A 170 -10.34 -12.67 9.77
N ILE A 171 -9.11 -13.08 9.45
CA ILE A 171 -8.01 -13.17 10.42
C ILE A 171 -7.68 -11.82 11.06
N PHE A 172 -7.80 -10.70 10.34
CA PHE A 172 -7.45 -9.39 10.89
C PHE A 172 -8.47 -8.90 11.92
N ASN A 173 -9.75 -9.29 11.80
CA ASN A 173 -10.74 -9.08 12.86
C ASN A 173 -10.38 -9.87 14.13
N ALA A 174 -9.92 -11.11 13.98
CA ALA A 174 -9.52 -11.93 15.12
C ALA A 174 -8.29 -11.38 15.84
N ILE A 175 -7.29 -10.89 15.08
CA ILE A 175 -6.11 -10.22 15.64
C ILE A 175 -6.50 -8.89 16.30
N GLY A 176 -7.34 -8.08 15.64
CA GLY A 176 -7.79 -6.77 16.13
C GLY A 176 -8.63 -6.84 17.41
N ALA A 177 -9.23 -7.99 17.72
CA ALA A 177 -9.93 -8.24 18.98
C ALA A 177 -8.99 -8.52 20.17
N MET A 178 -7.68 -8.67 19.94
CA MET A 178 -6.68 -8.90 20.97
C MET A 178 -6.07 -7.59 21.47
N ASP A 179 -5.64 -7.57 22.74
CA ASP A 179 -4.88 -6.46 23.33
C ASP A 179 -3.38 -6.66 23.04
N LEU A 180 -2.94 -6.14 21.90
CA LEU A 180 -1.58 -6.30 21.37
C LEU A 180 -0.86 -4.95 21.31
N ASP A 181 0.44 -4.97 21.62
CA ASP A 181 1.32 -3.80 21.47
C ASP A 181 1.65 -3.53 19.99
N PHE A 182 1.72 -4.56 19.13
CA PHE A 182 2.01 -4.43 17.70
C PHE A 182 1.72 -5.71 16.89
N PHE A 183 1.73 -5.58 15.56
CA PHE A 183 1.63 -6.66 14.59
C PHE A 183 2.90 -6.74 13.71
N ILE A 184 3.36 -7.97 13.41
CA ILE A 184 4.45 -8.24 12.48
C ILE A 184 3.88 -8.92 11.22
N GLY A 185 4.08 -8.30 10.05
CA GLY A 185 3.92 -8.95 8.76
C GLY A 185 5.23 -9.62 8.40
N LEU A 186 5.26 -10.94 8.37
CA LEU A 186 6.47 -11.76 8.36
C LEU A 186 6.95 -12.13 6.94
N GLY A 187 6.37 -11.53 5.90
CA GLY A 187 6.62 -11.85 4.50
C GLY A 187 5.41 -12.46 3.82
N ASP A 188 5.48 -12.57 2.50
CA ASP A 188 4.43 -13.13 1.65
C ASP A 188 3.09 -12.41 1.79
N MET A 189 3.15 -11.10 1.96
CA MET A 189 2.00 -10.24 2.23
C MET A 189 1.26 -9.82 0.96
N ILE A 190 1.68 -10.29 -0.23
CA ILE A 190 1.03 -9.94 -1.52
C ILE A 190 0.98 -11.06 -2.57
N TYR A 191 1.89 -12.04 -2.58
CA TYR A 191 2.02 -13.03 -3.66
C TYR A 191 2.07 -12.41 -5.06
N ALA A 192 3.11 -11.60 -5.30
CA ALA A 192 3.29 -10.81 -6.51
C ALA A 192 3.33 -11.62 -7.82
N ASP A 193 3.51 -12.93 -7.74
CA ASP A 193 3.60 -13.90 -8.83
C ASP A 193 2.41 -14.85 -8.92
N GLY A 194 1.39 -14.62 -8.09
CA GLY A 194 0.08 -15.24 -8.14
C GLY A 194 -0.98 -14.34 -8.75
N THR A 195 -2.20 -14.85 -8.88
CA THR A 195 -3.39 -14.05 -9.20
C THR A 195 -4.57 -14.49 -8.34
N CYS A 196 -5.53 -13.60 -8.15
CA CYS A 196 -6.76 -13.86 -7.41
C CYS A 196 -7.94 -13.95 -8.37
N THR A 197 -8.63 -15.09 -8.36
CA THR A 197 -9.80 -15.33 -9.23
C THR A 197 -11.09 -15.27 -8.43
N GLU A 198 -12.24 -15.17 -9.12
CA GLU A 198 -13.56 -15.12 -8.46
C GLU A 198 -13.87 -16.36 -7.59
N GLN A 199 -13.30 -17.52 -7.92
CA GLN A 199 -13.47 -18.75 -7.16
C GLN A 199 -12.14 -19.15 -6.50
N GLY A 200 -12.12 -19.18 -5.18
CA GLY A 200 -10.95 -19.54 -4.39
C GLY A 200 -10.56 -21.00 -4.50
N LYS A 201 -9.32 -21.28 -4.07
CA LYS A 201 -8.75 -22.64 -4.00
C LYS A 201 -9.67 -23.64 -3.30
N TYR A 202 -10.46 -23.19 -2.33
CA TYR A 202 -11.41 -24.02 -1.56
C TYR A 202 -12.87 -23.82 -1.95
N GLY A 203 -13.14 -23.18 -3.09
CA GLY A 203 -14.48 -23.02 -3.67
C GLY A 203 -15.29 -21.84 -3.12
N ASN A 204 -14.77 -21.07 -2.15
CA ASN A 204 -15.38 -19.83 -1.70
C ASN A 204 -15.34 -18.75 -2.79
N ARG A 205 -16.23 -17.77 -2.70
CA ARG A 205 -16.25 -16.62 -3.61
C ARG A 205 -15.28 -15.57 -3.11
N GLN A 206 -14.47 -15.03 -4.00
CA GLN A 206 -13.46 -14.03 -3.68
C GLN A 206 -13.66 -12.79 -4.52
N ILE A 207 -13.07 -11.69 -4.06
CA ILE A 207 -12.87 -10.50 -4.89
C ILE A 207 -11.76 -10.85 -5.90
N PRO A 208 -12.02 -10.86 -7.22
CA PRO A 208 -10.96 -11.10 -8.19
C PRO A 208 -9.94 -9.94 -8.17
N GLY A 209 -8.66 -10.28 -8.33
CA GLY A 209 -7.61 -9.28 -8.49
C GLY A 209 -7.61 -8.74 -9.91
N ASN A 210 -7.62 -7.42 -10.09
CA ASN A 210 -7.42 -6.81 -11.41
C ASN A 210 -5.93 -6.52 -11.69
N TYR A 211 -5.15 -7.59 -11.67
CA TYR A 211 -3.70 -7.59 -11.92
C TYR A 211 -3.27 -8.96 -12.45
N ASP A 212 -2.14 -8.98 -13.12
CA ASP A 212 -1.43 -10.20 -13.50
C ASP A 212 -0.17 -10.34 -12.66
N LYS A 213 0.56 -11.44 -12.81
CA LYS A 213 1.86 -11.64 -12.17
C LYS A 213 2.77 -10.45 -12.43
N SER A 214 3.47 -10.01 -11.40
CA SER A 214 4.21 -8.76 -11.36
C SER A 214 5.50 -8.83 -12.14
N ALA A 215 5.41 -8.44 -13.41
CA ALA A 215 6.57 -8.17 -14.28
C ALA A 215 6.88 -6.67 -14.41
N ASP A 216 6.07 -5.80 -13.79
CA ASP A 216 6.21 -4.35 -13.84
C ASP A 216 5.71 -3.67 -12.55
N MET A 217 6.05 -2.39 -12.37
CA MET A 217 5.65 -1.61 -11.18
C MET A 217 4.12 -1.51 -10.98
N PRO A 218 3.30 -1.27 -12.02
CA PRO A 218 1.85 -1.24 -11.86
C PRO A 218 1.27 -2.53 -11.25
N ASN A 219 1.72 -3.72 -11.69
CA ASN A 219 1.25 -4.98 -11.13
C ASN A 219 1.76 -5.20 -9.70
N TYR A 220 3.01 -4.84 -9.40
CA TYR A 220 3.50 -4.89 -8.01
C TYR A 220 2.65 -4.02 -7.07
N TRP A 221 2.38 -2.78 -7.46
CA TRP A 221 1.52 -1.89 -6.69
C TRP A 221 0.08 -2.41 -6.61
N ALA A 222 -0.44 -3.02 -7.67
CA ALA A 222 -1.80 -3.56 -7.67
C ALA A 222 -1.98 -4.71 -6.67
N HIS A 223 -1.00 -5.59 -6.49
CA HIS A 223 -1.06 -6.63 -5.45
C HIS A 223 -1.07 -6.04 -4.04
N TRP A 224 -0.24 -5.03 -3.76
CA TRP A 224 -0.29 -4.32 -2.47
C TRP A 224 -1.65 -3.65 -2.25
N LYS A 225 -2.18 -2.95 -3.26
CA LYS A 225 -3.50 -2.30 -3.19
C LYS A 225 -4.61 -3.31 -2.89
N TYR A 226 -4.58 -4.46 -3.55
CA TYR A 226 -5.59 -5.49 -3.36
C TYR A 226 -5.71 -5.92 -1.90
N ASN A 227 -4.57 -6.17 -1.23
CA ASN A 227 -4.57 -6.55 0.17
C ASN A 227 -4.90 -5.37 1.10
N HIS A 228 -4.34 -4.19 0.84
CA HIS A 228 -4.66 -2.98 1.61
C HIS A 228 -6.10 -2.48 1.44
N ALA A 229 -6.83 -2.91 0.42
CA ALA A 229 -8.24 -2.55 0.25
C ALA A 229 -9.18 -3.38 1.14
N ASP A 230 -8.65 -4.31 1.94
CA ASP A 230 -9.42 -5.03 2.97
C ASP A 230 -9.69 -4.15 4.20
N GLU A 231 -10.95 -4.02 4.60
CA GLU A 231 -11.37 -3.13 5.70
C GLU A 231 -10.80 -3.58 7.05
N ALA A 232 -10.88 -4.87 7.36
CA ALA A 232 -10.35 -5.42 8.61
C ALA A 232 -8.83 -5.23 8.71
N TYR A 233 -8.12 -5.36 7.58
CA TYR A 233 -6.70 -5.06 7.52
C TYR A 233 -6.41 -3.57 7.76
N GLN A 234 -7.15 -2.66 7.11
CA GLN A 234 -6.99 -1.22 7.34
C GLN A 234 -7.26 -0.84 8.80
N GLU A 235 -8.30 -1.39 9.42
CA GLU A 235 -8.64 -1.15 10.83
C GLU A 235 -7.54 -1.63 11.77
N LEU A 236 -7.02 -2.85 11.55
CA LEU A 236 -5.92 -3.38 12.34
C LEU A 236 -4.69 -2.45 12.26
N LEU A 237 -4.25 -2.12 11.05
CA LEU A 237 -3.05 -1.31 10.81
C LEU A 237 -3.18 0.14 11.30
N ALA A 238 -4.40 0.68 11.35
CA ALA A 238 -4.66 2.00 11.94
C ALA A 238 -4.61 1.96 13.48
N SER A 239 -4.85 0.79 14.09
CA SER A 239 -5.05 0.64 15.53
C SER A 239 -3.79 0.35 16.34
N MET A 240 -2.70 -0.12 15.71
CA MET A 240 -1.46 -0.52 16.37
C MET A 240 -0.24 -0.39 15.42
N PRO A 241 0.99 -0.33 15.95
CA PRO A 241 2.21 -0.39 15.14
C PRO A 241 2.27 -1.64 14.26
N TYR A 242 2.70 -1.46 13.02
CA TYR A 242 2.98 -2.51 12.05
C TYR A 242 4.47 -2.58 11.71
N TYR A 243 5.05 -3.76 11.83
CA TYR A 243 6.43 -4.05 11.46
C TYR A 243 6.44 -5.00 10.27
N ALA A 244 6.74 -4.46 9.09
CA ALA A 244 6.80 -5.21 7.85
C ALA A 244 8.19 -5.82 7.64
N ILE A 245 8.20 -7.11 7.35
CA ILE A 245 9.33 -7.88 6.83
C ILE A 245 8.85 -8.50 5.51
N TRP A 246 9.77 -8.65 4.56
CA TRP A 246 9.49 -9.37 3.31
C TRP A 246 9.96 -10.82 3.37
N ASP A 247 9.42 -11.63 2.48
CA ASP A 247 9.96 -12.90 2.04
C ASP A 247 9.91 -12.92 0.50
N ASP A 248 9.91 -14.09 -0.12
CA ASP A 248 10.09 -14.24 -1.55
C ASP A 248 8.92 -13.70 -2.38
N HIS A 249 7.69 -13.88 -1.92
CA HIS A 249 6.50 -13.50 -2.67
C HIS A 249 6.21 -11.99 -2.72
N GLU A 250 7.01 -11.14 -2.05
CA GLU A 250 7.08 -9.71 -2.35
C GLU A 250 7.75 -9.38 -3.69
N VAL A 251 8.48 -10.34 -4.25
CA VAL A 251 9.16 -10.22 -5.55
C VAL A 251 8.66 -11.32 -6.48
N VAL A 252 9.02 -12.57 -6.21
CA VAL A 252 8.66 -13.77 -6.97
C VAL A 252 9.08 -15.00 -6.16
N ASN A 253 8.30 -16.09 -6.20
CA ASN A 253 8.59 -17.33 -5.47
C ASN A 253 10.07 -17.77 -5.56
N ASP A 254 10.63 -18.25 -4.46
CA ASP A 254 12.02 -18.69 -4.29
C ASP A 254 13.09 -17.69 -4.77
N PHE A 255 12.82 -16.37 -4.78
CA PHE A 255 13.87 -15.44 -5.18
C PHE A 255 15.04 -15.46 -4.20
N GLY A 256 16.22 -15.29 -4.76
CA GLY A 256 17.47 -15.09 -4.04
C GLY A 256 18.50 -14.54 -5.01
N PRO A 257 19.77 -14.42 -4.59
CA PRO A 257 20.84 -14.11 -5.53
C PRO A 257 20.77 -15.07 -6.72
N LEU A 258 20.62 -14.52 -7.94
CA LEU A 258 20.49 -15.24 -9.22
C LEU A 258 19.12 -15.88 -9.53
N HIS A 259 18.13 -15.81 -8.63
CA HIS A 259 16.83 -16.48 -8.81
C HIS A 259 15.63 -15.52 -8.91
N ASP A 260 15.89 -14.23 -9.15
CA ASP A 260 14.89 -13.16 -9.28
C ASP A 260 14.52 -12.85 -10.74
N THR A 261 14.76 -13.77 -11.68
CA THR A 261 14.38 -13.63 -13.10
C THR A 261 13.42 -14.74 -13.52
N ARG A 262 12.66 -14.52 -14.59
CA ARG A 262 11.75 -15.52 -15.18
C ARG A 262 11.78 -15.40 -16.71
N SER A 263 11.48 -16.50 -17.42
CA SER A 263 11.51 -16.55 -18.88
C SER A 263 10.14 -16.77 -19.53
N SER A 264 9.13 -17.16 -18.76
CA SER A 264 7.76 -17.28 -19.24
C SER A 264 7.05 -15.92 -19.21
N ALA A 265 6.12 -15.67 -20.12
CA ALA A 265 5.19 -14.53 -19.98
C ALA A 265 4.50 -14.54 -18.59
N PRO A 266 4.22 -13.38 -17.98
CA PRO A 266 4.40 -12.03 -18.52
C PRO A 266 5.82 -11.44 -18.39
N TYR A 267 6.79 -12.20 -17.90
CA TYR A 267 8.13 -11.70 -17.60
C TYR A 267 9.01 -11.52 -18.84
N THR A 268 9.88 -10.50 -18.81
CA THR A 268 10.97 -10.34 -19.77
C THR A 268 12.14 -11.25 -19.38
N GLU A 269 12.59 -12.10 -20.29
CA GLU A 269 13.74 -12.99 -20.03
C GLU A 269 14.99 -12.19 -19.64
N GLY A 270 15.61 -12.57 -18.52
CA GLY A 270 16.82 -11.93 -18.00
C GLY A 270 16.60 -10.63 -17.23
N GLU A 271 15.36 -10.14 -17.13
CA GLU A 271 15.03 -8.97 -16.31
C GLU A 271 14.95 -9.36 -14.82
N HIS A 272 15.72 -8.65 -14.01
CA HIS A 272 15.74 -8.81 -12.55
C HIS A 272 14.52 -8.14 -11.91
N LEU A 273 13.76 -8.91 -11.15
CA LEU A 273 12.51 -8.47 -10.51
C LEU A 273 12.73 -7.84 -9.14
N LEU A 274 13.82 -8.18 -8.44
CA LEU A 274 14.13 -7.69 -7.10
C LEU A 274 14.08 -6.17 -6.96
N PRO A 275 14.64 -5.35 -7.89
CA PRO A 275 14.56 -3.90 -7.78
C PRO A 275 13.13 -3.36 -7.78
N MET A 276 12.21 -3.99 -8.52
CA MET A 276 10.81 -3.58 -8.60
C MET A 276 10.04 -4.02 -7.36
N GLY A 277 10.15 -5.29 -6.95
CA GLY A 277 9.50 -5.80 -5.74
C GLY A 277 9.95 -5.06 -4.49
N LEU A 278 11.26 -4.80 -4.33
CA LEU A 278 11.78 -3.99 -3.22
C LEU A 278 11.21 -2.57 -3.22
N ARG A 279 11.11 -1.94 -4.40
CA ARG A 279 10.55 -0.59 -4.50
C ARG A 279 9.08 -0.59 -4.06
N ALA A 280 8.29 -1.52 -4.57
CA ALA A 280 6.89 -1.63 -4.20
C ALA A 280 6.71 -1.93 -2.70
N PHE A 281 7.51 -2.83 -2.13
CA PHE A 281 7.54 -3.08 -0.69
C PHE A 281 7.81 -1.80 0.12
N LEU A 282 8.81 -1.01 -0.27
CA LEU A 282 9.12 0.26 0.41
C LEU A 282 8.04 1.32 0.21
N ASP A 283 7.40 1.38 -0.97
CA ASP A 283 6.33 2.32 -1.26
C ASP A 283 5.07 2.03 -0.43
N TYR A 284 4.78 0.75 -0.15
CA TYR A 284 3.56 0.29 0.52
C TYR A 284 3.71 -0.12 1.98
N ASN A 285 4.89 -0.01 2.59
CA ASN A 285 5.09 -0.31 4.01
C ASN A 285 5.68 0.90 4.78
N PRO A 286 5.35 1.07 6.08
CA PRO A 286 5.78 2.21 6.91
C PRO A 286 7.22 2.06 7.41
N VAL A 287 8.14 1.74 6.49
CA VAL A 287 9.55 1.45 6.75
C VAL A 287 10.36 2.75 6.70
N ASP A 288 11.16 3.00 7.74
CA ASP A 288 12.07 4.15 7.88
C ASP A 288 13.31 3.99 6.99
N GLU A 289 13.29 4.63 5.82
CA GLU A 289 14.42 4.62 4.89
C GLU A 289 15.52 5.58 5.37
N SER A 290 16.68 5.03 5.75
CA SER A 290 17.88 5.82 6.03
C SER A 290 18.41 6.43 4.74
N PRO A 291 18.68 7.76 4.68
CA PRO A 291 19.33 8.37 3.52
C PRO A 291 20.68 7.74 3.17
N GLU A 292 21.39 7.21 4.18
CA GLU A 292 22.68 6.55 4.03
C GLU A 292 22.54 5.09 3.54
N GLN A 293 21.44 4.43 3.89
CA GLN A 293 21.16 3.02 3.56
C GLN A 293 19.69 2.84 3.16
N PRO A 294 19.23 3.44 2.04
CA PRO A 294 17.80 3.59 1.73
C PRO A 294 17.09 2.26 1.46
N LYS A 295 17.85 1.21 1.16
CA LYS A 295 17.33 -0.14 0.86
C LYS A 295 17.52 -1.14 2.00
N ARG A 296 18.04 -0.70 3.16
CA ARG A 296 18.23 -1.58 4.31
C ARG A 296 16.87 -1.81 4.96
N LEU A 297 16.49 -3.07 5.13
CA LEU A 297 15.22 -3.44 5.77
C LEU A 297 15.38 -3.73 7.27
N TYR A 298 16.52 -4.26 7.70
CA TYR A 298 16.77 -4.50 9.13
C TYR A 298 17.24 -3.24 9.86
N ARG A 299 17.17 -3.28 11.19
CA ARG A 299 17.52 -2.19 12.10
C ARG A 299 18.49 -2.69 13.17
N THR A 300 19.34 -1.79 13.64
CA THR A 300 20.31 -2.02 14.73
C THR A 300 19.94 -1.21 15.95
#